data_AF-A0AA88PR46-F1
#
_entry.id   AF-A0AA88PR46-F1
#
_cell.length_a   1.000
_cell.length_b   1.000
_cell.length_c   1.000
_cell.angle_alpha   90.00
_cell.angle_beta   90.00
_cell.angle_gamma   90.00
#
_symmetry.space_group_name_H-M   'P 1'
#
loop_
_entity.id
_entity.type
_entity.pdbx_description
1 polymer ?
#
loop_
_entity_poly.entity_id
_entity_poly.type
_entity_poly.pdbx_seq_one_letter_code
_entity_poly.pdbx_strand_id
1 'polypeptide(L)'
;MIDQVTGAGALPFAVQLKALLDQEARYQPKLSGLRVIESAQDNGLRMTVKLRDFQVRELLSLTRFFGFSSETFSLAVNLLDRFLAVMKIQPKHLACVGLCCFYIAVKTSEEEKSIPLASDLIRISQSRFTVHDMMRMEKIILEKLYWKVKAPTALHFLRFFHSHIQEQLDAESKRILNIERLEAQLKACHCSFTFTKIKPSLLALSLLALEVEDQHECEPVPALKAALDGLQESLTVKAGDLVCVRELVAKCLAEYATTKCLKPNGQRLRWMISGRTARQLKHSYYKIAHLPTIPEYAC
;
A
#
# COMPACT_ATOMS: atom_id res chain seq x y z
N MET A 1 -45.51 22.11 0.30
CA MET A 1 -45.11 20.72 0.01
C MET A 1 -43.77 20.78 -0.67
N ILE A 2 -42.69 20.70 0.12
CA ILE A 2 -41.31 20.68 -0.37
C ILE A 2 -40.94 19.20 -0.31
N ASP A 3 -40.74 18.59 -1.47
CA ASP A 3 -40.31 17.22 -1.58
C ASP A 3 -38.93 17.05 -0.94
N GLN A 4 -38.87 16.06 -0.05
CA GLN A 4 -37.67 15.60 0.60
C GLN A 4 -36.74 15.00 -0.44
N VAL A 5 -35.54 15.56 -0.57
CA VAL A 5 -34.42 14.95 -1.30
C VAL A 5 -33.93 13.77 -0.46
N THR A 6 -34.47 12.58 -0.75
CA THR A 6 -34.03 11.31 -0.19
C THR A 6 -32.83 10.79 -0.98
N GLY A 7 -31.70 10.63 -0.28
CA GLY A 7 -30.63 9.66 -0.53
C GLY A 7 -29.91 9.71 -1.89
N ALA A 8 -28.63 10.05 -1.88
CA ALA A 8 -27.72 9.72 -2.98
C ALA A 8 -27.72 8.20 -3.19
N GLY A 9 -28.48 7.71 -4.18
CA GLY A 9 -28.51 6.29 -4.54
C GLY A 9 -27.12 5.82 -4.94
N ALA A 10 -26.62 4.76 -4.29
CA ALA A 10 -25.37 4.14 -4.66
C ALA A 10 -25.40 3.74 -6.15
N LEU A 11 -24.39 4.16 -6.92
CA LEU A 11 -24.31 3.83 -8.34
C LEU A 11 -24.23 2.31 -8.53
N PRO A 12 -24.78 1.75 -9.61
CA PRO A 12 -24.64 0.32 -9.92
C PRO A 12 -23.16 -0.09 -9.97
N PHE A 13 -22.83 -1.29 -9.46
CA PHE A 13 -21.47 -1.83 -9.41
C PHE A 13 -20.72 -1.67 -10.73
N ALA A 14 -21.36 -2.01 -11.86
CA ALA A 14 -20.76 -1.91 -13.19
C ALA A 14 -20.34 -0.48 -13.57
N VAL A 15 -21.10 0.54 -13.14
CA VAL A 15 -20.78 1.95 -13.40
C VAL A 15 -19.56 2.39 -12.58
N GLN A 16 -19.52 2.00 -11.30
CA GLN A 16 -18.38 2.28 -10.43
C GLN A 16 -17.12 1.57 -10.94
N LEU A 17 -17.24 0.28 -11.30
CA LEU A 17 -16.14 -0.51 -11.85
C LEU A 17 -15.56 0.14 -13.10
N LYS A 18 -16.41 0.51 -14.07
CA LYS A 18 -15.98 1.17 -15.30
C LYS A 18 -15.22 2.48 -15.01
N ALA A 19 -15.74 3.30 -14.09
CA ALA A 19 -15.07 4.53 -13.70
C ALA A 19 -13.69 4.30 -13.06
N LEU A 20 -13.53 3.23 -12.27
CA LEU A 20 -12.24 2.85 -11.68
C LEU A 20 -11.26 2.34 -12.74
N LEU A 21 -11.71 1.52 -13.69
CA LEU A 21 -10.87 1.00 -14.79
C LEU A 21 -10.41 2.12 -15.73
N ASP A 22 -11.28 3.08 -16.05
CA ASP A 22 -10.93 4.25 -16.87
C ASP A 22 -9.87 5.14 -16.21
N GLN A 23 -9.84 5.16 -14.88
CA GLN A 23 -8.80 5.84 -14.10
C GLN A 23 -7.52 4.99 -14.04
N GLU A 24 -7.61 3.69 -13.79
CA GLU A 24 -6.48 2.77 -13.63
C GLU A 24 -5.40 2.97 -14.70
N ALA A 25 -5.81 3.01 -15.97
CA ALA A 25 -4.90 3.20 -17.10
C ALA A 25 -4.06 4.50 -17.02
N ARG A 26 -4.61 5.56 -16.41
CA ARG A 26 -3.96 6.88 -16.27
C ARG A 26 -2.95 6.93 -15.13
N TYR A 27 -3.05 6.00 -14.18
CA TYR A 27 -2.24 5.93 -12.98
C TYR A 27 -1.26 4.75 -12.98
N GLN A 28 -1.08 4.10 -14.13
CA GLN A 28 -0.02 3.12 -14.31
C GLN A 28 1.36 3.78 -14.46
N PRO A 29 2.42 3.20 -13.86
CA PRO A 29 3.79 3.60 -14.16
C PRO A 29 4.12 3.35 -15.63
N LYS A 30 4.94 4.20 -16.24
CA LYS A 30 5.36 4.03 -17.64
C LYS A 30 6.27 2.80 -17.78
N LEU A 31 5.83 1.80 -18.54
CA LEU A 31 6.59 0.56 -18.77
C LEU A 31 8.00 0.81 -19.32
N SER A 32 8.19 1.83 -20.16
CA SER A 32 9.50 2.19 -20.70
C SER A 32 10.52 2.55 -19.61
N GLY A 33 10.09 3.26 -18.56
CA GLY A 33 10.95 3.59 -17.43
C GLY A 33 11.20 2.41 -16.51
N LEU A 34 10.18 1.58 -16.26
CA LEU A 34 10.34 0.36 -15.46
C LEU A 34 11.36 -0.60 -16.08
N ARG A 35 11.37 -0.76 -17.40
CA ARG A 35 12.37 -1.60 -18.10
C ARG A 35 13.80 -1.12 -17.90
N VAL A 36 14.02 0.19 -17.74
CA VAL A 36 15.36 0.75 -17.45
C VAL A 36 15.81 0.36 -16.05
N ILE A 37 14.90 0.32 -15.08
CA ILE A 37 15.21 -0.10 -13.70
C ILE A 37 15.45 -1.61 -13.63
N GLU A 38 14.67 -2.38 -14.38
CA GLU A 38 14.79 -3.84 -14.46
C GLU A 38 16.09 -4.31 -15.11
N SER A 39 16.54 -3.62 -16.16
CA SER A 39 17.80 -3.94 -16.86
C SER A 39 19.04 -3.30 -16.24
N ALA A 40 18.90 -2.50 -15.19
CA ALA A 40 20.02 -1.81 -14.56
C ALA A 40 20.93 -2.78 -13.79
N GLN A 41 22.24 -2.68 -14.04
CA GLN A 41 23.26 -3.38 -13.27
C GLN A 41 23.47 -2.72 -11.90
N ASP A 42 23.84 -3.55 -10.92
CA ASP A 42 24.08 -3.15 -9.54
C ASP A 42 25.48 -2.57 -9.36
N ASN A 43 25.71 -1.38 -9.93
CA ASN A 43 26.99 -0.67 -9.89
C ASN A 43 26.95 0.61 -9.03
N GLY A 44 25.86 0.82 -8.29
CA GLY A 44 25.67 2.00 -7.43
C GLY A 44 25.34 3.31 -8.16
N LEU A 45 25.30 3.33 -9.51
CA LEU A 45 25.09 4.56 -10.29
C LEU A 45 23.64 4.77 -10.72
N ARG A 46 22.85 3.70 -10.78
CA ARG A 46 21.48 3.72 -11.32
C ARG A 46 20.50 3.07 -10.36
N MET A 47 19.24 3.47 -10.49
CA MET A 47 18.14 2.77 -9.81
C MET A 47 18.04 1.33 -10.31
N THR A 48 17.90 0.41 -9.36
CA THR A 48 17.72 -1.03 -9.62
C THR A 48 16.44 -1.53 -8.93
N VAL A 49 15.99 -2.71 -9.34
CA VAL A 49 14.88 -3.43 -8.71
C VAL A 49 15.10 -3.59 -7.20
N LYS A 50 16.30 -4.00 -6.79
CA LYS A 50 16.65 -4.20 -5.37
C LYS A 50 16.51 -2.92 -4.55
N LEU A 51 16.94 -1.79 -5.10
CA LEU A 51 16.85 -0.49 -4.43
C LEU A 51 15.39 -0.05 -4.27
N ARG A 52 14.56 -0.24 -5.30
CA ARG A 52 13.12 0.03 -5.23
C ARG A 52 12.47 -0.84 -4.15
N ASP A 53 12.74 -2.15 -4.13
CA ASP A 53 12.13 -3.06 -3.16
C ASP A 53 12.61 -2.79 -1.73
N PHE A 54 13.87 -2.41 -1.56
CA PHE A 54 14.37 -1.88 -0.29
C PHE A 54 13.59 -0.65 0.15
N GLN A 55 13.42 0.34 -0.72
CA GLN A 55 12.70 1.56 -0.40
C GLN A 55 11.23 1.28 -0.03
N VAL A 56 10.53 0.38 -0.73
CA VAL A 56 9.14 0.03 -0.39
C VAL A 56 9.03 -0.68 0.96
N ARG A 57 9.99 -1.54 1.31
CA ARG A 57 10.05 -2.15 2.66
C ARG A 57 10.26 -1.09 3.75
N GLU A 58 11.08 -0.07 3.49
CA GLU A 58 11.23 1.07 4.41
C GLU A 58 9.92 1.83 4.57
N LEU A 59 9.19 2.07 3.48
CA LEU A 59 7.86 2.70 3.55
C LEU A 59 6.87 1.86 4.36
N LEU A 60 6.88 0.54 4.19
CA LEU A 60 6.02 -0.36 4.96
C LEU A 60 6.34 -0.32 6.47
N SER A 61 7.63 -0.25 6.82
CA SER A 61 8.07 -0.10 8.21
C SER A 61 7.63 1.23 8.81
N LEU A 62 7.69 2.33 8.03
CA LEU A 62 7.19 3.64 8.45
C LEU A 62 5.67 3.64 8.62
N THR A 63 4.91 3.06 7.68
CA THR A 63 3.45 2.91 7.81
C THR A 63 3.10 2.22 9.13
N ARG A 64 3.78 1.11 9.44
CA ARG A 64 3.56 0.37 10.71
C ARG A 64 3.94 1.19 11.94
N PHE A 65 5.08 1.90 11.89
CA PHE A 65 5.55 2.69 13.01
C PHE A 65 4.60 3.84 13.39
N PHE A 66 4.04 4.53 12.40
CA PHE A 66 3.09 5.61 12.62
C PHE A 66 1.64 5.14 12.78
N GLY A 67 1.35 3.86 12.51
CA GLY A 67 -0.01 3.33 12.53
C GLY A 67 -0.89 3.88 11.40
N PHE A 68 -0.31 4.25 10.25
CA PHE A 68 -1.08 4.75 9.12
C PHE A 68 -1.81 3.64 8.36
N SER A 69 -2.84 4.04 7.63
CA SER A 69 -3.70 3.14 6.86
C SER A 69 -2.97 2.38 5.74
N SER A 70 -3.56 1.26 5.33
CA SER A 70 -3.11 0.50 4.14
C SER A 70 -3.21 1.33 2.86
N GLU A 71 -4.16 2.28 2.81
CA GLU A 71 -4.33 3.24 1.72
C GLU A 71 -3.11 4.14 1.58
N THR A 72 -2.61 4.70 2.69
CA THR A 72 -1.41 5.53 2.71
C THR A 72 -0.21 4.77 2.14
N PHE A 73 -0.01 3.51 2.55
CA PHE A 73 1.07 2.68 2.00
C PHE A 73 0.90 2.43 0.49
N SER A 74 -0.29 1.98 0.07
CA SER A 74 -0.55 1.64 -1.32
C SER A 74 -0.44 2.84 -2.25
N LEU A 75 -0.89 4.01 -1.77
CA LEU A 75 -0.76 5.28 -2.49
C LEU A 75 0.71 5.73 -2.58
N ALA A 76 1.47 5.61 -1.48
CA ALA A 76 2.90 5.95 -1.49
C ALA A 76 3.69 5.10 -2.49
N VAL A 77 3.41 3.80 -2.57
CA VAL A 77 4.01 2.88 -3.55
C VAL A 77 3.62 3.26 -4.98
N ASN A 78 2.34 3.57 -5.24
CA ASN A 78 1.89 4.03 -6.56
C ASN A 78 2.62 5.32 -7.00
N LEU A 79 2.74 6.31 -6.10
CA LEU A 79 3.46 7.55 -6.39
C LEU A 79 4.94 7.30 -6.66
N LEU A 80 5.60 6.48 -5.83
CA LEU A 80 7.00 6.11 -6.00
C LEU A 80 7.24 5.44 -7.36
N ASP A 81 6.45 4.43 -7.70
CA ASP A 81 6.64 3.66 -8.94
C ASP A 81 6.39 4.51 -10.18
N ARG A 82 5.32 5.32 -10.18
CA ARG A 82 5.05 6.25 -11.30
C ARG A 82 6.15 7.28 -11.46
N PHE A 83 6.68 7.81 -10.36
CA PHE A 83 7.75 8.80 -10.39
C PHE A 83 9.06 8.19 -10.90
N LEU A 84 9.44 7.02 -10.38
CA LEU A 84 10.62 6.26 -10.84
C LEU A 84 10.52 5.89 -12.32
N ALA A 85 9.31 5.62 -12.82
CA ALA A 85 9.09 5.31 -14.24
C ALA A 85 9.25 6.51 -15.18
N VAL A 86 9.25 7.75 -14.69
CA VAL A 86 9.38 8.96 -15.53
C VAL A 86 10.62 9.79 -15.24
N MET A 87 11.31 9.52 -14.13
CA MET A 87 12.50 10.25 -13.69
C MET A 87 13.72 9.35 -13.57
N LYS A 88 14.86 9.82 -14.10
CA LYS A 88 16.16 9.19 -13.85
C LYS A 88 16.69 9.67 -12.51
N ILE A 89 16.67 8.80 -11.52
CA ILE A 89 17.08 9.11 -10.14
C ILE A 89 18.43 8.44 -9.86
N GLN A 90 19.32 9.14 -9.16
CA GLN A 90 20.51 8.52 -8.59
C GLN A 90 20.16 7.85 -7.26
N PRO A 91 20.70 6.66 -6.94
CA PRO A 91 20.38 5.92 -5.72
C PRO A 91 20.45 6.76 -4.43
N LYS A 92 21.39 7.70 -4.34
CA LYS A 92 21.56 8.61 -3.19
C LYS A 92 20.33 9.48 -2.87
N HIS A 93 19.46 9.73 -3.85
CA HIS A 93 18.25 10.52 -3.69
C HIS A 93 17.00 9.68 -3.40
N LEU A 94 17.09 8.35 -3.48
CA LEU A 94 15.96 7.45 -3.36
C LEU A 94 15.24 7.59 -2.02
N ALA A 95 15.98 7.70 -0.92
CA ALA A 95 15.39 7.90 0.41
C ALA A 95 14.55 9.18 0.49
N CYS A 96 15.04 10.28 -0.10
CA CYS A 96 14.30 11.55 -0.17
C CYS A 96 13.03 11.41 -1.01
N VAL A 97 13.14 10.79 -2.18
CA VAL A 97 12.02 10.54 -3.09
C VAL A 97 10.95 9.66 -2.41
N GLY A 98 11.37 8.53 -1.83
CA GLY A 98 10.48 7.61 -1.14
C GLY A 98 9.75 8.28 0.02
N LEU A 99 10.46 9.01 0.87
CA LEU A 99 9.87 9.71 2.01
C LEU A 99 8.92 10.84 1.56
N CYS A 100 9.21 11.52 0.46
CA CYS A 100 8.31 12.53 -0.11
C CYS A 100 7.03 11.89 -0.67
N CYS A 101 7.13 10.80 -1.44
CA CYS A 101 5.96 10.05 -1.90
C CYS A 101 5.08 9.58 -0.72
N PHE A 102 5.73 9.10 0.34
CA PHE A 102 5.05 8.72 1.57
C PHE A 102 4.35 9.90 2.24
N TYR A 103 5.01 11.06 2.34
CA TYR A 103 4.42 12.24 2.94
C TYR A 103 3.24 12.80 2.14
N ILE A 104 3.36 12.81 0.79
CA ILE A 104 2.23 13.16 -0.09
C ILE A 104 1.05 12.21 0.17
N ALA A 105 1.30 10.91 0.29
CA ALA A 105 0.25 9.94 0.60
C ALA A 105 -0.39 10.20 1.96
N VAL A 106 0.40 10.40 3.02
CA VAL A 106 -0.08 10.74 4.37
C VAL A 106 -0.98 11.97 4.34
N LYS A 107 -0.55 13.06 3.69
CA LYS A 107 -1.37 14.27 3.54
C LYS A 107 -2.65 14.07 2.73
N THR A 108 -2.76 12.99 1.96
CA THR A 108 -3.90 12.73 1.08
C THR A 108 -4.94 11.81 1.73
N SER A 109 -4.52 10.83 2.52
CA SER A 109 -5.39 9.78 3.08
C SER A 109 -5.57 9.83 4.59
N GLU A 110 -4.71 10.50 5.34
CA GLU A 110 -4.80 10.58 6.80
C GLU A 110 -5.48 11.87 7.27
N GLU A 111 -6.04 11.85 8.49
CA GLU A 111 -6.64 13.03 9.11
C GLU A 111 -5.59 14.12 9.41
N GLU A 112 -5.94 15.40 9.31
CA GLU A 112 -4.97 16.49 9.44
C GLU A 112 -4.17 16.45 10.75
N LYS A 113 -4.81 16.05 11.86
CA LYS A 113 -4.18 15.90 13.18
C LYS A 113 -3.17 14.75 13.28
N SER A 114 -3.22 13.75 12.40
CA SER A 114 -2.28 12.62 12.40
C SER A 114 -1.09 12.84 11.46
N ILE A 115 -1.10 13.89 10.65
CA ILE A 115 0.01 14.25 9.76
C ILE A 115 1.20 14.73 10.60
N PRO A 116 2.35 14.03 10.57
CA PRO A 116 3.52 14.43 11.34
C PRO A 116 4.21 15.63 10.69
N LEU A 117 5.00 16.36 11.48
CA LEU A 117 5.89 17.37 10.94
C LEU A 117 6.94 16.72 10.01
N ALA A 118 7.26 17.37 8.90
CA ALA A 118 8.29 16.91 7.97
C ALA A 118 9.63 16.64 8.69
N SER A 119 9.99 17.47 9.67
CA SER A 119 11.19 17.28 10.50
C SER A 119 11.17 15.99 11.32
N ASP A 120 10.00 15.59 11.82
CA ASP A 120 9.86 14.36 12.60
C ASP A 120 9.93 13.14 11.70
N LEU A 121 9.29 13.21 10.52
CA LEU A 121 9.34 12.14 9.51
C LEU A 121 10.78 11.86 9.05
N ILE A 122 11.55 12.93 8.76
CA ILE A 122 12.98 12.82 8.39
C ILE A 122 13.79 12.20 9.54
N ARG A 123 13.56 12.66 10.78
CA ARG A 123 14.27 12.19 11.97
C ARG A 123 13.99 10.71 12.25
N ILE A 124 12.73 10.29 12.16
CA ILE A 124 12.28 8.91 12.45
C ILE A 124 12.76 7.94 11.38
N SER A 125 12.69 8.34 10.10
CA SER A 125 13.24 7.55 8.98
C SER A 125 14.78 7.52 8.93
N GLN A 126 15.46 8.25 9.83
CA GLN A 126 16.93 8.37 9.88
C GLN A 126 17.53 8.83 8.54
N SER A 127 16.75 9.62 7.80
CA SER A 127 17.11 10.11 6.48
C SER A 127 18.10 11.27 6.57
N ARG A 128 19.06 11.32 5.62
CA ARG A 128 20.11 12.35 5.57
C ARG A 128 19.80 13.44 4.54
N PHE A 129 18.74 14.21 4.78
CA PHE A 129 18.40 15.40 4.00
C PHE A 129 17.59 16.40 4.84
N THR A 130 17.50 17.64 4.39
CA THR A 130 16.81 18.71 5.13
C THR A 130 15.31 18.75 4.81
N VAL A 131 14.52 19.43 5.65
CA VAL A 131 13.11 19.73 5.35
C VAL A 131 12.98 20.49 4.03
N HIS A 132 13.92 21.40 3.75
CA HIS A 132 13.93 22.15 2.49
C HIS A 132 14.12 21.23 1.27
N ASP A 133 15.01 20.23 1.36
CA ASP A 133 15.17 19.23 0.29
C ASP A 133 13.89 18.42 0.08
N MET A 134 13.22 18.05 1.18
CA MET A 134 11.95 17.33 1.14
C MET A 134 10.84 18.15 0.46
N MET A 135 10.69 19.44 0.81
CA MET A 135 9.70 20.33 0.19
C MET A 135 9.97 20.55 -1.30
N ARG A 136 11.25 20.69 -1.68
CA ARG A 136 11.64 20.78 -3.09
C ARG A 136 11.31 19.50 -3.85
N MET A 137 11.64 18.34 -3.28
CA MET A 137 11.39 17.05 -3.91
C MET A 137 9.89 16.75 -4.02
N GLU A 138 9.10 17.10 -3.00
CA GLU A 138 7.63 17.03 -3.04
C GLU A 138 7.07 17.80 -4.24
N LYS A 139 7.50 19.06 -4.42
CA LYS A 139 7.10 19.88 -5.57
C LYS A 139 7.45 19.20 -6.91
N ILE A 140 8.68 18.68 -7.03
CA ILE A 140 9.13 17.98 -8.24
C ILE A 140 8.26 16.74 -8.52
N ILE A 141 7.94 15.95 -7.50
CA ILE A 141 7.09 14.76 -7.65
C ILE A 141 5.70 15.16 -8.14
N LEU A 142 5.08 16.16 -7.50
CA LEU A 142 3.75 16.64 -7.87
C LEU A 142 3.72 17.17 -9.30
N GLU A 143 4.72 17.96 -9.70
CA GLU A 143 4.84 18.48 -11.07
C GLU A 143 5.02 17.36 -12.10
N LYS A 144 5.92 16.39 -11.83
CA LYS A 144 6.18 15.27 -12.75
C LYS A 144 5.02 14.29 -12.86
N LEU A 145 4.18 14.21 -11.84
CA LEU A 145 2.95 13.42 -11.84
C LEU A 145 1.71 14.24 -12.23
N TYR A 146 1.88 15.49 -12.68
CA TYR A 146 0.81 16.39 -13.09
C TYR A 146 -0.29 16.56 -12.03
N TRP A 147 0.10 16.59 -10.75
CA TRP A 147 -0.81 16.66 -9.60
C TRP A 147 -1.85 15.53 -9.52
N LYS A 148 -1.66 14.47 -10.31
CA LYS A 148 -2.51 13.27 -10.30
C LYS A 148 -2.07 12.38 -9.14
N VAL A 149 -2.52 12.72 -7.92
CA VAL A 149 -2.17 12.01 -6.69
C VAL A 149 -3.12 10.85 -6.42
N LYS A 150 -4.44 11.10 -6.38
CA LYS A 150 -5.47 10.10 -6.03
C LYS A 150 -5.64 9.03 -7.11
N ALA A 151 -4.86 7.96 -7.01
CA ALA A 151 -4.90 6.81 -7.91
C ALA A 151 -5.84 5.70 -7.42
N PRO A 152 -6.55 4.98 -8.30
CA PRO A 152 -7.20 3.73 -7.93
C PRO A 152 -6.14 2.64 -7.70
N THR A 153 -5.77 2.42 -6.45
CA THR A 153 -4.72 1.46 -6.06
C THR A 153 -5.25 0.03 -6.06
N ALA A 154 -4.34 -0.95 -6.03
CA ALA A 154 -4.73 -2.36 -5.94
C ALA A 154 -5.55 -2.63 -4.67
N LEU A 155 -5.28 -1.90 -3.58
CA LEU A 155 -6.06 -1.98 -2.36
C LEU A 155 -7.51 -1.50 -2.55
N HIS A 156 -7.70 -0.42 -3.32
CA HIS A 156 -9.03 0.09 -3.60
C HIS A 156 -9.86 -0.93 -4.40
N PHE A 157 -9.28 -1.52 -5.45
CA PHE A 157 -9.92 -2.60 -6.19
C PHE A 157 -10.18 -3.84 -5.31
N LEU A 158 -9.20 -4.23 -4.47
CA LEU A 158 -9.32 -5.38 -3.58
C LEU A 158 -10.52 -5.23 -2.63
N ARG A 159 -10.65 -4.08 -1.97
CA ARG A 159 -11.80 -3.80 -1.08
C ARG A 159 -13.11 -3.69 -1.84
N PHE A 160 -13.09 -3.08 -3.03
CA PHE A 160 -14.28 -2.95 -3.87
C PHE A 160 -14.80 -4.32 -4.33
N PHE A 161 -13.91 -5.21 -4.79
CA PHE A 161 -14.27 -6.58 -5.17
C PHE A 161 -14.68 -7.42 -3.96
N HIS A 162 -13.96 -7.31 -2.84
CA HIS A 162 -14.30 -8.00 -1.60
C HIS A 162 -15.70 -7.64 -1.10
N SER A 163 -16.05 -6.35 -1.06
CA SER A 163 -17.40 -5.89 -0.70
C SER A 163 -18.47 -6.44 -1.64
N HIS A 164 -18.21 -6.39 -2.96
CA HIS A 164 -19.16 -6.90 -3.96
C HIS A 164 -19.38 -8.41 -3.85
N ILE A 165 -18.32 -9.19 -3.57
CA ILE A 165 -18.45 -10.62 -3.31
C ILE A 165 -19.23 -10.85 -2.02
N GLN A 166 -18.92 -10.13 -0.94
CA GLN A 166 -19.62 -10.30 0.34
C GLN A 166 -21.14 -10.05 0.23
N GLU A 167 -21.59 -9.15 -0.62
CA GLU A 167 -23.03 -8.92 -0.87
C GLU A 167 -23.75 -10.14 -1.45
N GLN A 168 -23.02 -11.03 -2.15
CA GLN A 168 -23.57 -12.23 -2.79
C GLN A 168 -23.50 -13.49 -1.90
N LEU A 169 -22.80 -13.41 -0.78
CA LEU A 169 -22.56 -14.55 0.11
C LEU A 169 -23.51 -14.58 1.31
N ASP A 170 -23.81 -15.78 1.76
CA ASP A 170 -24.46 -16.04 3.04
C ASP A 170 -23.53 -15.71 4.22
N ALA A 171 -24.09 -15.65 5.43
CA ALA A 171 -23.37 -15.22 6.64
C ALA A 171 -22.18 -16.13 6.99
N GLU A 172 -22.24 -17.42 6.68
CA GLU A 172 -21.16 -18.37 6.98
C GLU A 172 -20.03 -18.22 5.95
N SER A 173 -20.38 -18.16 4.66
CA SER A 173 -19.39 -17.97 3.59
C SER A 173 -18.64 -16.63 3.67
N LYS A 174 -19.24 -15.59 4.28
CA LYS A 174 -18.58 -14.28 4.50
C LYS A 174 -17.32 -14.37 5.36
N ARG A 175 -17.23 -15.36 6.26
CA ARG A 175 -16.08 -15.53 7.17
C ARG A 175 -14.84 -16.07 6.46
N ILE A 176 -15.02 -16.66 5.28
CA ILE A 176 -13.94 -17.26 4.48
C ILE A 176 -13.00 -16.18 3.94
N LEU A 177 -13.53 -15.05 3.48
CA LEU A 177 -12.73 -13.96 2.92
C LEU A 177 -12.36 -12.92 3.99
N ASN A 178 -11.20 -13.10 4.61
CA ASN A 178 -10.65 -12.13 5.55
C ASN A 178 -9.91 -10.99 4.83
N ILE A 179 -10.48 -9.78 4.90
CA ILE A 179 -9.90 -8.59 4.27
C ILE A 179 -8.51 -8.22 4.83
N GLU A 180 -8.27 -8.40 6.12
CA GLU A 180 -6.98 -8.07 6.74
C GLU A 180 -5.86 -8.97 6.22
N ARG A 181 -6.17 -10.25 6.01
CA ARG A 181 -5.24 -11.22 5.39
C ARG A 181 -4.92 -10.83 3.96
N LEU A 182 -5.94 -10.51 3.16
CA LEU A 182 -5.77 -10.04 1.78
C LEU A 182 -4.94 -8.75 1.71
N GLU A 183 -5.17 -7.79 2.61
CA GLU A 183 -4.37 -6.57 2.71
C GLU A 183 -2.91 -6.84 3.08
N ALA A 184 -2.66 -7.81 3.97
CA ALA A 184 -1.32 -8.21 4.35
C ALA A 184 -0.57 -8.87 3.17
N GLN A 185 -1.25 -9.73 2.42
CA GLN A 185 -0.73 -10.34 1.19
C GLN A 185 -0.45 -9.28 0.12
N LEU A 186 -1.35 -8.30 -0.05
CA LEU A 186 -1.13 -7.19 -0.97
C LEU A 186 0.09 -6.34 -0.58
N LYS A 187 0.28 -6.06 0.72
CA LYS A 187 1.46 -5.35 1.22
C LYS A 187 2.76 -6.11 0.90
N ALA A 188 2.73 -7.44 0.98
CA ALA A 188 3.86 -8.28 0.58
C ALA A 188 4.13 -8.19 -0.93
N CYS A 189 3.09 -8.27 -1.75
CA CYS A 189 3.21 -8.11 -3.21
C CYS A 189 3.79 -6.74 -3.59
N HIS A 190 3.34 -5.66 -2.95
CA HIS A 190 3.91 -4.32 -3.19
C HIS A 190 5.41 -4.24 -2.91
N CYS A 191 5.97 -5.06 -2.01
CA CYS A 191 7.41 -5.11 -1.74
C CYS A 191 8.25 -5.74 -2.86
N SER A 192 7.60 -6.32 -3.87
CA SER A 192 8.26 -6.91 -5.05
C SER A 192 7.98 -6.08 -6.30
N PHE A 193 9.04 -5.70 -7.01
CA PHE A 193 8.96 -4.91 -8.25
C PHE A 193 8.16 -5.60 -9.36
N THR A 194 8.03 -6.93 -9.32
CA THR A 194 7.25 -7.70 -10.30
C THR A 194 5.83 -7.14 -10.44
N PHE A 195 5.21 -6.75 -9.32
CA PHE A 195 3.83 -6.27 -9.27
C PHE A 195 3.66 -4.82 -9.71
N THR A 196 4.73 -4.04 -9.83
CA THR A 196 4.68 -2.68 -10.37
C THR A 196 4.21 -2.63 -11.83
N LYS A 197 4.38 -3.73 -12.58
CA LYS A 197 3.99 -3.86 -13.99
C LYS A 197 2.56 -4.41 -14.17
N ILE A 198 1.95 -4.91 -13.11
CA ILE A 198 0.64 -5.57 -13.14
C ILE A 198 -0.45 -4.54 -12.86
N LYS A 199 -1.56 -4.64 -13.58
CA LYS A 199 -2.74 -3.80 -13.35
C LYS A 199 -3.28 -4.01 -11.92
N PRO A 200 -3.52 -2.94 -11.13
CA PRO A 200 -4.17 -2.98 -9.82
C PRO A 200 -5.40 -3.88 -9.72
N SER A 201 -6.30 -3.80 -10.70
CA SER A 201 -7.51 -4.62 -10.80
C SER A 201 -7.18 -6.10 -10.94
N LEU A 202 -6.24 -6.45 -11.82
CA LEU A 202 -5.79 -7.83 -12.02
C LEU A 202 -5.08 -8.38 -10.78
N LEU A 203 -4.24 -7.58 -10.11
CA LEU A 203 -3.57 -7.99 -8.87
C LEU A 203 -4.59 -8.25 -7.75
N ALA A 204 -5.57 -7.36 -7.59
CA ALA A 204 -6.64 -7.52 -6.62
C ALA A 204 -7.47 -8.79 -6.87
N LEU A 205 -7.86 -9.04 -8.13
CA LEU A 205 -8.59 -10.26 -8.52
C LEU A 205 -7.74 -11.52 -8.26
N SER A 206 -6.45 -11.48 -8.57
CA SER A 206 -5.53 -12.62 -8.39
C SER A 206 -5.34 -12.97 -6.92
N LEU A 207 -5.29 -11.98 -6.02
CA LEU A 207 -5.23 -12.20 -4.57
C LEU A 207 -6.50 -12.86 -4.04
N LEU A 208 -7.67 -12.39 -4.49
CA LEU A 208 -8.96 -12.99 -4.12
C LEU A 208 -9.06 -14.43 -4.64
N ALA A 209 -8.68 -14.67 -5.89
CA ALA A 209 -8.67 -16.00 -6.47
C ALA A 209 -7.73 -16.95 -5.72
N LEU A 210 -6.53 -16.48 -5.34
CA LEU A 210 -5.59 -17.27 -4.54
C LEU A 210 -6.16 -17.62 -3.17
N GLU A 211 -6.76 -16.66 -2.47
CA GLU A 211 -7.34 -16.92 -1.15
C GLU A 211 -8.53 -17.87 -1.24
N VAL A 212 -9.36 -17.78 -2.29
CA VAL A 212 -10.45 -18.73 -2.49
C VAL A 212 -9.91 -20.14 -2.75
N GLU A 213 -8.84 -20.29 -3.53
CA GLU A 213 -8.24 -21.61 -3.79
C GLU A 213 -7.56 -22.23 -2.56
N ASP A 214 -6.86 -21.43 -1.73
CA ASP A 214 -6.24 -21.90 -0.48
C ASP A 214 -7.30 -22.49 0.48
N GLN A 215 -8.52 -21.94 0.45
CA GLN A 215 -9.65 -22.41 1.27
C GLN A 215 -10.41 -23.61 0.63
N HIS A 216 -10.29 -23.81 -0.69
CA HIS A 216 -10.92 -24.93 -1.40
C HIS A 216 -10.32 -26.30 -1.03
N GLU A 217 -9.15 -26.33 -0.39
CA GLU A 217 -8.58 -27.58 0.16
C GLU A 217 -9.43 -28.15 1.31
N CYS A 218 -10.32 -27.35 1.93
CA CYS A 218 -11.18 -27.80 3.04
C CYS A 218 -12.65 -28.04 2.65
N GLU A 219 -13.32 -27.14 1.93
CA GLU A 219 -14.72 -27.29 1.44
C GLU A 219 -14.97 -26.32 0.25
N PRO A 220 -15.38 -26.78 -0.95
CA PRO A 220 -15.64 -25.87 -2.07
C PRO A 220 -16.93 -25.09 -1.84
N VAL A 221 -16.89 -23.76 -1.99
CA VAL A 221 -18.05 -22.88 -1.91
C VAL A 221 -18.44 -22.39 -3.31
N PRO A 222 -19.45 -22.98 -3.97
CA PRO A 222 -19.80 -22.66 -5.36
C PRO A 222 -20.15 -21.19 -5.57
N ALA A 223 -20.75 -20.55 -4.57
CA ALA A 223 -21.11 -19.12 -4.62
C ALA A 223 -19.88 -18.20 -4.70
N LEU A 224 -18.80 -18.53 -3.98
CA LEU A 224 -17.54 -17.78 -4.04
C LEU A 224 -16.89 -17.88 -5.43
N LYS A 225 -16.88 -19.10 -5.99
CA LYS A 225 -16.35 -19.34 -7.33
C LYS A 225 -17.17 -18.59 -8.40
N ALA A 226 -18.50 -18.67 -8.34
CA ALA A 226 -19.37 -17.96 -9.27
C ALA A 226 -19.21 -16.44 -9.18
N ALA A 227 -19.04 -15.88 -7.97
CA ALA A 227 -18.78 -14.45 -7.79
C ALA A 227 -17.43 -14.01 -8.39
N LEU A 228 -16.39 -14.84 -8.26
CA LEU A 228 -15.09 -14.59 -8.91
C LEU A 228 -15.16 -14.69 -10.43
N ASP A 229 -15.87 -15.68 -10.97
CA ASP A 229 -16.06 -15.85 -12.41
C ASP A 229 -16.79 -14.63 -12.99
N GLY A 230 -17.86 -14.16 -12.33
CA GLY A 230 -18.58 -12.94 -12.73
C GLY A 230 -17.73 -11.66 -12.67
N LEU A 231 -16.81 -11.55 -11.70
CA LEU A 231 -15.83 -10.46 -11.64
C LEU A 231 -14.82 -10.55 -12.78
N GLN A 232 -14.31 -11.75 -13.08
CA GLN A 232 -13.36 -11.97 -14.17
C GLN A 232 -13.97 -11.58 -15.53
N GLU A 233 -15.24 -11.96 -15.76
CA GLU A 233 -16.00 -11.59 -16.95
C GLU A 233 -16.18 -10.06 -17.03
N SER A 234 -16.59 -9.42 -15.93
CA SER A 234 -16.78 -7.96 -15.84
C SER A 234 -15.50 -7.18 -16.12
N LEU A 235 -14.34 -7.73 -15.73
CA LEU A 235 -13.02 -7.15 -15.97
C LEU A 235 -12.44 -7.46 -17.35
N THR A 236 -13.10 -8.33 -18.15
CA THR A 236 -12.60 -8.83 -19.44
C THR A 236 -11.20 -9.45 -19.36
N VAL A 237 -10.88 -10.07 -18.21
CA VAL A 237 -9.57 -10.69 -17.97
C VAL A 237 -9.53 -12.09 -18.57
N LYS A 238 -8.49 -12.37 -19.37
CA LYS A 238 -8.28 -13.71 -19.91
C LYS A 238 -7.90 -14.67 -18.77
N ALA A 239 -8.46 -15.88 -18.79
CA ALA A 239 -8.18 -16.89 -17.77
C ALA A 239 -6.66 -17.17 -17.61
N GLY A 240 -5.91 -17.22 -18.72
CA GLY A 240 -4.46 -17.41 -18.68
C GLY A 240 -3.70 -16.28 -17.98
N ASP A 241 -4.15 -15.02 -18.12
CA ASP A 241 -3.53 -13.87 -17.46
C ASP A 241 -3.76 -13.95 -15.94
N LEU A 242 -4.97 -14.33 -15.52
CA LEU A 242 -5.31 -14.51 -14.11
C LEU A 242 -4.50 -15.63 -13.46
N VAL A 243 -4.40 -16.79 -14.12
CA VAL A 243 -3.59 -17.92 -13.63
C VAL A 243 -2.13 -17.52 -13.48
N CYS A 244 -1.55 -16.87 -14.49
CA CYS A 244 -0.15 -16.43 -14.45
C CYS A 244 0.11 -15.46 -13.28
N VAL A 245 -0.73 -14.44 -13.10
CA VAL A 245 -0.56 -13.48 -12.01
C VAL A 245 -0.79 -14.14 -10.65
N ARG A 246 -1.76 -15.04 -10.53
CA ARG A 246 -2.00 -15.81 -9.30
C ARG A 246 -0.79 -16.66 -8.90
N GLU A 247 -0.15 -17.35 -9.83
CA GLU A 247 1.09 -18.09 -9.59
C GLU A 247 2.23 -17.17 -9.14
N LEU A 248 2.37 -15.99 -9.75
CA LEU A 248 3.35 -14.99 -9.32
C LEU A 248 3.09 -14.50 -7.89
N VAL A 249 1.81 -14.26 -7.53
CA VAL A 249 1.42 -13.90 -6.17
C VAL A 249 1.79 -15.02 -5.21
N ALA A 250 1.38 -16.26 -5.48
CA ALA A 250 1.69 -17.42 -4.63
C ALA A 250 3.20 -17.57 -4.38
N LYS A 251 4.01 -17.47 -5.44
CA LYS A 251 5.47 -17.49 -5.34
C LYS A 251 6.00 -16.35 -4.48
N CYS A 252 5.53 -15.12 -4.69
CA CYS A 252 5.95 -13.96 -3.91
C CYS A 252 5.62 -14.12 -2.43
N LEU A 253 4.44 -14.66 -2.09
CA LEU A 253 4.02 -14.86 -0.72
C LEU A 253 4.85 -15.95 -0.03
N ALA A 254 5.19 -17.04 -0.72
CA ALA A 254 6.08 -18.07 -0.22
C ALA A 254 7.51 -17.54 0.05
N GLU A 255 8.06 -16.75 -0.87
CA GLU A 255 9.35 -16.08 -0.69
C GLU A 255 9.32 -15.05 0.46
N TYR A 256 8.21 -14.33 0.60
CA TYR A 256 8.03 -13.37 1.70
C TYR A 256 7.89 -14.04 3.07
N ALA A 257 7.23 -15.21 3.14
CA ALA A 257 7.11 -16.00 4.36
C ALA A 257 8.47 -16.55 4.82
N THR A 258 9.28 -17.04 3.89
CA THR A 258 10.62 -17.60 4.19
C THR A 258 11.63 -16.51 4.58
N THR A 259 11.58 -15.33 3.95
CA THR A 259 12.48 -14.21 4.27
C THR A 259 12.20 -13.56 5.62
N LYS A 260 11.00 -13.73 6.21
CA LYS A 260 10.72 -13.28 7.60
C LYS A 260 11.56 -13.99 8.67
N CYS A 261 12.22 -15.12 8.37
CA CYS A 261 13.18 -15.77 9.27
C CYS A 261 14.59 -15.14 9.24
N LEU A 262 14.86 -14.19 8.34
CA LEU A 262 16.09 -13.40 8.34
C LEU A 262 15.80 -12.05 9.00
N LYS A 263 16.40 -11.84 10.18
CA LYS A 263 16.25 -10.67 11.06
C LYS A 263 16.01 -9.36 10.27
N PRO A 264 14.98 -8.57 10.61
CA PRO A 264 14.78 -7.27 9.97
C PRO A 264 16.04 -6.43 10.13
N ASN A 265 16.46 -5.81 9.03
CA ASN A 265 17.60 -4.90 8.97
C ASN A 265 17.53 -3.91 10.15
N GLY A 266 18.65 -3.73 10.87
CA GLY A 266 18.72 -3.15 12.22
C GLY A 266 18.37 -1.66 12.39
N GLN A 267 17.59 -1.05 11.48
CA GLN A 267 17.07 0.30 11.67
C GLN A 267 15.96 0.28 12.73
N ARG A 268 16.35 0.47 14.00
CA ARG A 268 15.41 0.76 15.08
C ARG A 268 14.78 2.13 14.86
N LEU A 269 13.61 2.18 14.23
CA LEU A 269 12.75 3.36 14.23
C LEU A 269 12.44 3.71 15.69
N ARG A 270 12.76 4.93 16.13
CA ARG A 270 12.54 5.39 17.51
C ARG A 270 12.04 6.81 17.50
N TRP A 271 11.09 7.09 18.38
CA TRP A 271 10.73 8.45 18.75
C TRP A 271 11.92 9.10 19.46
N MET A 272 12.77 9.79 18.72
CA MET A 272 13.82 10.62 19.30
C MET A 272 13.19 11.94 19.73
N ILE A 273 12.91 12.06 21.03
CA ILE A 273 12.43 13.29 21.63
C ILE A 273 13.58 14.31 21.63
N SER A 274 13.30 15.58 21.30
CA SER A 274 14.33 16.63 21.35
C SER A 274 14.94 16.74 22.75
N GLY A 275 16.22 17.10 22.88
CA GLY A 275 16.86 17.26 24.20
C GLY A 275 16.14 18.27 25.11
N ARG A 276 15.42 19.24 24.54
CA ARG A 276 14.57 20.20 25.28
C ARG A 276 13.28 19.54 25.77
N THR A 277 12.59 18.83 24.89
CA THR A 277 11.36 18.10 25.21
C THR A 277 11.63 16.98 26.21
N ALA A 278 12.76 16.28 26.12
CA ALA A 278 13.17 15.27 27.09
C ALA A 278 13.44 15.87 28.48
N ARG A 279 13.99 17.09 28.56
CA ARG A 279 14.19 17.82 29.83
C ARG A 279 12.86 18.29 30.43
N GLN A 280 11.93 18.77 29.62
CA GLN A 280 10.57 19.11 30.09
C GLN A 280 9.80 17.88 30.57
N LEU A 281 9.90 16.76 29.84
CA LEU A 281 9.25 15.51 30.24
C LEU A 281 9.81 14.93 31.55
N LYS A 282 11.12 15.05 31.80
CA LYS A 282 11.74 14.63 33.08
C LYS A 282 11.12 15.32 34.30
N HIS A 283 10.68 16.56 34.18
CA HIS A 283 10.03 17.27 35.29
C HIS A 283 8.56 16.87 35.49
N SER A 284 7.87 16.42 34.44
CA SER A 284 6.50 15.90 34.54
C SER A 284 6.41 14.45 35.02
N TYR A 285 7.49 13.65 34.93
CA TYR A 285 7.52 12.27 35.46
C TYR A 285 7.29 12.19 36.97
N TYR A 286 7.61 13.26 37.72
CA TYR A 286 7.38 13.32 39.17
C TYR A 286 5.96 13.75 39.56
N LYS A 287 5.08 14.07 38.60
CA LYS A 287 3.71 14.56 38.87
C LYS A 287 2.59 13.67 38.33
N ILE A 288 2.89 12.55 37.67
CA ILE A 288 1.86 11.58 37.30
C ILE A 288 1.67 10.65 38.49
N ALA A 289 0.70 10.96 39.34
CA ALA A 289 0.16 9.99 40.29
C ALA A 289 -0.43 8.82 39.48
N HIS A 290 0.20 7.65 39.59
CA HIS A 290 -0.29 6.32 39.25
C HIS A 290 -1.37 6.25 38.16
N LEU A 291 -0.96 6.13 36.89
CA LEU A 291 -1.80 5.46 35.90
C LEU A 291 -1.92 3.99 36.31
N PRO A 292 -3.13 3.41 36.39
CA PRO A 292 -3.28 2.01 36.76
C PRO A 292 -2.60 1.13 35.72
N THR A 293 -1.71 0.25 36.19
CA THR A 293 -1.10 -0.80 35.39
C THR A 293 -2.21 -1.73 34.91
N ILE A 294 -2.38 -1.89 33.59
CA ILE A 294 -3.24 -2.93 33.03
C ILE A 294 -2.58 -4.27 33.35
N PRO A 295 -3.20 -5.15 34.17
CA PRO A 295 -2.66 -6.48 34.40
C PRO A 295 -2.79 -7.28 33.11
N GLU A 296 -1.66 -7.67 32.54
CA GLU A 296 -1.62 -8.79 31.61
C GLU A 296 -1.93 -10.06 32.43
N TYR A 297 -2.80 -10.93 31.89
CA TYR A 297 -3.36 -12.15 32.47
C TYR A 297 -4.65 -12.02 33.31
N ALA A 298 -5.80 -12.13 32.62
CA ALA A 298 -6.87 -13.08 32.97
C ALA A 298 -7.94 -13.14 31.85
N CYS A 299 -8.16 -14.36 31.35
CA CYS A 299 -9.11 -14.84 30.33
C CYS A 299 -8.85 -14.47 28.87
#